data_AF-A0A2H9ZWW2-F1
#
_entry.id   AF-A0A2H9ZWW2-F1
#
_cell.length_a   1.000
_cell.length_b   1.000
_cell.length_c   1.000
_cell.angle_alpha   90.00
_cell.angle_beta   90.00
_cell.angle_gamma   90.00
#
_symmetry.space_group_name_H-M   'P 1'
#
loop_
_entity.id
_entity.type
_entity.pdbx_description
1 polymer ?
#
loop_
_entity_poly.entity_id
_entity_poly.type
_entity_poly.pdbx_seq_one_letter_code
_entity_poly.pdbx_strand_id
1 'polypeptide(L)'
;MSSQFIDLKKSFRISIQSLLTALSKEDVHGAFSMHTNAEKECLHRLLILVIKALHKNLEEKFEFECQERQVWAIFDKLERLVEEQKLDTLHADETFIRDLKEKVSTVKMDEIQNLKSLLQKVEEQNTSMEAQIQSLKETQFSVDSKNAVEKVYHHYHYYHYYRINVLSSFRDAYRIGFAETLNPPR
;
A
#
# COMPACT_ATOMS: atom_id res chain seq x y z
N MET A 1 28.32 22.60 24.97
CA MET A 1 28.42 23.95 24.36
C MET A 1 27.58 23.94 23.11
N SER A 2 26.35 24.39 23.27
CA SER A 2 25.34 24.42 22.23
C SER A 2 25.80 25.17 21.00
N SER A 3 25.46 24.62 19.83
CA SER A 3 25.73 25.23 18.52
C SER A 3 25.14 26.64 18.44
N GLN A 4 23.94 26.83 18.96
CA GLN A 4 23.21 28.11 18.97
C GLN A 4 23.91 29.19 19.81
N PHE A 5 24.49 28.81 20.95
CA PHE A 5 25.22 29.77 21.79
C PHE A 5 26.52 30.22 21.11
N ILE A 6 27.23 29.31 20.45
CA ILE A 6 28.45 29.64 19.69
C ILE A 6 28.13 30.66 18.61
N ASP A 7 27.02 30.47 17.90
CA ASP A 7 26.55 31.41 16.88
C ASP A 7 26.16 32.77 17.46
N LEU A 8 25.49 32.80 18.62
CA LEU A 8 25.18 34.04 19.34
C LEU A 8 26.46 34.81 19.71
N LYS A 9 27.44 34.14 20.32
CA LYS A 9 28.72 34.75 20.73
C LYS A 9 29.50 35.28 19.52
N LYS A 10 29.52 34.51 18.43
CA LYS A 10 30.14 34.94 17.17
C LYS A 10 29.45 36.18 16.60
N SER A 11 28.12 36.18 16.60
CA SER A 11 27.32 37.31 16.09
C SER A 11 27.56 38.56 16.91
N PHE A 12 27.56 38.46 18.25
CA PHE A 12 27.88 39.55 19.15
C PHE A 12 29.26 40.15 18.86
N ARG A 13 30.30 39.31 18.74
CA ARG A 13 31.67 39.75 18.41
C ARG A 13 31.74 40.51 17.09
N ILE A 14 31.08 40.00 16.05
CA ILE A 14 31.02 40.68 14.75
C ILE A 14 30.31 42.04 14.89
N SER A 15 29.19 42.10 15.62
CA SER A 15 28.45 43.34 15.82
C SER A 15 29.27 44.40 16.54
N ILE A 16 29.98 44.05 17.62
CA ILE A 16 30.81 45.03 18.35
C ILE A 16 32.08 45.41 17.59
N GLN A 17 32.58 44.55 16.70
CA GLN A 17 33.75 44.87 15.87
C GLN A 17 33.50 46.09 14.96
N SER A 18 32.24 46.34 14.60
CA SER A 18 31.85 47.55 13.86
C SER A 18 32.21 48.84 14.59
N LEU A 19 32.31 48.84 15.94
CA LEU A 19 32.74 50.00 16.72
C LEU A 19 34.16 50.44 16.38
N LEU A 20 35.05 49.48 16.07
CA LEU A 20 36.44 49.77 15.67
C LEU A 20 36.54 50.50 14.33
N THR A 21 35.48 50.45 13.53
CA THR A 21 35.39 51.07 12.21
C THR A 21 34.34 52.18 12.13
N ALA A 22 33.67 52.49 13.23
CA ALA A 22 32.53 53.42 13.25
C ALA A 22 32.93 54.89 13.13
N LEU A 23 34.15 55.25 13.52
CA LEU A 23 34.68 56.60 13.38
C LEU A 23 35.89 56.61 12.46
N SER A 24 35.80 57.37 11.37
CA SER A 24 36.92 57.67 10.50
C SER A 24 37.76 58.82 11.06
N LYS A 25 38.93 59.01 10.47
CA LYS A 25 39.80 60.14 10.79
C LYS A 25 39.14 61.46 10.37
N GLU A 26 38.45 61.45 9.24
CA GLU A 26 37.73 62.57 8.67
C GLU A 26 36.60 63.02 9.60
N ASP A 27 35.90 62.08 10.23
CA ASP A 27 34.85 62.37 11.23
C ASP A 27 35.43 63.13 12.44
N VAL A 28 36.60 62.72 12.93
CA VAL A 28 37.31 63.42 14.03
C VAL A 28 37.76 64.80 13.58
N HIS A 29 38.37 64.91 12.40
CA HIS A 29 38.87 66.19 11.90
C HIS A 29 37.74 67.19 11.63
N GLY A 30 36.59 66.71 11.17
CA GLY A 30 35.37 67.50 10.99
C GLY A 30 34.77 67.95 12.33
N ALA A 31 34.65 67.04 13.30
CA ALA A 31 34.11 67.33 14.63
C ALA A 31 34.94 68.36 15.41
N PHE A 32 36.27 68.35 15.24
CA PHE A 32 37.19 69.25 15.93
C PHE A 32 37.76 70.34 15.01
N SER A 33 36.96 70.87 14.07
CA SER A 33 37.41 71.77 13.00
C SER A 33 38.27 72.97 13.44
N MET A 34 37.98 73.56 14.61
CA MET A 34 38.71 74.70 15.19
C MET A 34 40.10 74.36 15.77
N HIS A 35 40.42 73.09 15.93
CA HIS A 35 41.72 72.65 16.48
C HIS A 35 42.79 72.57 15.38
N THR A 36 44.05 72.65 15.81
CA THR A 36 45.21 72.43 14.92
C THR A 36 45.24 70.99 14.40
N ASN A 37 45.93 70.76 13.29
CA ASN A 37 46.10 69.40 12.76
C ASN A 37 46.81 68.48 13.77
N ALA A 38 47.80 68.98 14.51
CA ALA A 38 48.50 68.19 15.53
C ALA A 38 47.57 67.71 16.66
N GLU A 39 46.68 68.58 17.14
CA GLU A 39 45.67 68.24 18.15
C GLU A 39 44.66 67.22 17.61
N LYS A 40 44.19 67.39 16.37
CA LYS A 40 43.28 66.44 15.70
C LYS A 40 43.88 65.05 15.57
N GLU A 41 45.15 64.93 15.16
CA GLU A 41 45.86 63.65 15.10
C GLU A 41 46.01 63.00 16.48
N CYS A 42 46.31 63.81 17.51
CA CYS A 42 46.41 63.33 18.89
C CYS A 42 45.05 62.80 19.38
N LEU A 43 43.97 63.53 19.13
CA LEU A 43 42.60 63.13 19.48
C LEU A 43 42.17 61.84 18.74
N HIS A 44 42.47 61.72 17.45
CA HIS A 44 42.18 60.51 16.69
C HIS A 44 42.91 59.28 17.27
N ARG A 45 44.19 59.43 17.65
CA ARG A 45 44.95 58.35 18.32
C ARG A 45 44.36 57.99 19.67
N LEU A 46 43.99 58.98 20.48
CA LEU A 46 43.35 58.77 21.78
C LEU A 46 42.03 58.01 21.60
N LEU A 47 41.22 58.43 20.63
CA LEU A 47 39.94 57.80 20.32
C LEU A 47 40.12 56.32 19.93
N ILE A 48 41.09 56.00 19.07
CA ILE A 48 41.39 54.59 18.73
C ILE A 48 41.69 53.77 19.98
N LEU A 49 42.45 54.32 20.94
CA LEU A 49 42.76 53.64 22.20
C LEU A 49 41.49 53.42 23.03
N VAL A 50 40.62 54.43 23.13
CA VAL A 50 39.35 54.34 23.86
C VAL A 50 38.43 53.30 23.23
N ILE A 51 38.28 53.29 21.90
CA ILE A 51 37.43 52.33 21.19
C ILE A 51 37.97 50.91 21.38
N LYS A 52 39.28 50.70 21.31
CA LYS A 52 39.90 49.39 21.58
C LYS A 52 39.64 48.91 23.02
N ALA A 53 39.78 49.80 24.00
CA ALA A 53 39.50 49.47 25.40
C ALA A 53 38.02 49.16 25.62
N LEU A 54 37.12 49.94 25.01
CA LEU A 54 35.67 49.71 25.06
C LEU A 54 35.29 48.37 24.44
N HIS A 55 35.81 48.05 23.25
CA HIS A 55 35.58 46.77 22.58
C HIS A 55 35.93 45.60 23.49
N LYS A 56 37.14 45.61 24.07
CA LYS A 56 37.59 44.57 24.99
C LYS A 56 36.71 44.47 26.24
N ASN A 57 36.35 45.60 26.84
CA ASN A 57 35.49 45.63 28.03
C ASN A 57 34.10 45.02 27.74
N LEU A 58 33.52 45.35 26.59
CA LEU A 58 32.23 44.78 26.18
C LEU A 58 32.29 43.27 25.97
N GLU A 59 33.37 42.74 25.37
CA GLU A 59 33.58 41.30 25.24
C GLU A 59 33.67 40.61 26.61
N GLU A 60 34.47 41.16 27.52
CA GLU A 60 34.65 40.61 28.87
C GLU A 60 33.35 40.67 29.67
N LYS A 61 32.62 41.78 29.60
CA LYS A 61 31.32 41.94 30.27
C LYS A 61 30.27 40.97 29.73
N PHE A 62 30.21 40.79 28.41
CA PHE A 62 29.30 39.82 27.80
C PHE A 62 29.60 38.41 28.29
N GLU A 63 30.87 38.00 28.29
CA GLU A 63 31.25 36.66 28.78
C GLU A 63 30.91 36.48 30.26
N PHE A 64 31.20 37.49 31.08
CA PHE A 64 30.87 37.47 32.50
C PHE A 64 29.38 37.32 32.75
N GLU A 65 28.53 38.11 32.11
CA GLU A 65 27.07 38.04 32.25
C GLU A 65 26.51 36.70 31.75
N CYS A 66 27.04 36.17 30.65
CA CYS A 66 26.65 34.85 30.15
C CYS A 66 27.02 33.74 31.13
N GLN A 67 28.17 33.83 31.79
CA GLN A 67 28.60 32.88 32.80
C GLN A 67 27.78 33.01 34.10
N GLU A 68 27.61 34.23 34.61
CA GLU A 68 26.87 34.53 35.83
C GLU A 68 25.42 34.05 35.74
N ARG A 69 24.76 34.30 34.61
CA ARG A 69 23.37 33.91 34.38
C ARG A 69 23.23 32.47 33.86
N GLN A 70 24.32 31.72 33.78
CA GLN A 70 24.36 30.34 33.28
C GLN A 70 23.71 30.17 31.91
N VAL A 71 23.85 31.18 31.04
CA VAL A 71 23.21 31.20 29.70
C VAL A 71 23.60 29.95 28.91
N TRP A 72 24.86 29.53 29.02
CA TRP A 72 25.36 28.28 28.42
C TRP A 72 24.54 27.06 28.81
N ALA A 73 24.24 26.88 30.10
CA ALA A 73 23.49 25.72 30.58
C ALA A 73 22.03 25.76 30.10
N ILE A 74 21.45 26.95 29.95
CA ILE A 74 20.10 27.12 29.41
C ILE A 74 20.06 26.68 27.93
N PHE A 75 21.01 27.13 27.11
CA PHE A 75 21.10 26.69 25.72
C PHE A 75 21.35 25.18 25.59
N ASP A 76 22.27 24.62 26.38
CA ASP A 76 22.51 23.17 26.39
C ASP A 76 21.24 22.38 26.82
N LYS A 77 20.41 22.94 27.71
CA LYS A 77 19.14 22.33 28.10
C LYS A 77 18.09 22.44 26.99
N LEU A 78 17.99 23.60 26.32
CA LEU A 78 17.06 23.81 25.22
C LEU A 78 17.36 22.89 24.04
N GLU A 79 18.62 22.76 23.64
CA GLU A 79 19.02 21.86 22.57
C GLU A 79 18.66 20.41 22.90
N ARG A 80 18.89 19.98 24.14
CA ARG A 80 18.47 18.64 24.59
C ARG A 80 16.96 18.45 24.52
N LEU A 81 16.16 19.41 25.01
CA LEU A 81 14.70 19.35 24.98
C LEU A 81 14.16 19.29 23.54
N VAL A 82 14.79 20.01 22.61
CA VAL A 82 14.42 19.98 21.19
C VAL A 82 14.70 18.60 20.58
N GLU A 83 15.83 17.98 20.91
CA GLU A 83 16.14 16.62 20.44
C GLU A 83 15.26 15.55 21.09
N GLU A 84 14.96 15.67 22.39
CA GLU A 84 13.99 14.81 23.09
C GLU A 84 12.60 14.89 22.45
N GLN A 85 12.10 16.09 22.17
CA GLN A 85 10.79 16.28 21.52
C GLN A 85 10.72 15.63 20.13
N LYS A 86 11.80 15.71 19.33
CA LYS A 86 11.85 15.05 18.02
C LYS A 86 11.76 13.53 18.18
N LEU A 87 12.46 12.95 19.16
CA LEU A 87 12.43 11.51 19.41
C LEU A 87 11.03 11.03 19.85
N ASP A 88 10.37 11.78 20.73
CA ASP A 88 9.01 11.47 21.19
C ASP A 88 7.99 11.48 20.03
N THR A 89 8.11 12.45 19.12
CA THR A 89 7.26 12.52 17.92
C THR A 89 7.45 11.29 17.03
N LEU A 90 8.70 10.86 16.83
CA LEU A 90 9.01 9.66 16.06
C LEU A 90 8.46 8.38 16.71
N HIS A 91 8.53 8.28 18.05
CA HIS A 91 7.98 7.14 18.77
C HIS A 91 6.43 7.08 18.68
N ALA A 92 5.77 8.25 18.69
CA ALA A 92 4.33 8.34 18.48
C ALA A 92 3.94 7.87 17.06
N ASP A 93 4.68 8.30 16.04
CA ASP A 93 4.47 7.87 14.65
C ASP A 93 4.69 6.37 14.47
N GLU A 94 5.76 5.81 15.07
CA GLU A 94 6.03 4.36 15.02
C GLU A 94 4.88 3.56 15.65
N THR A 95 4.39 4.01 16.81
CA THR A 95 3.26 3.37 17.50
C THR A 95 2.00 3.44 16.64
N PHE A 96 1.69 4.59 16.05
CA PHE A 96 0.54 4.76 15.16
C PHE A 96 0.62 3.85 13.93
N ILE A 97 1.78 3.77 13.27
CA ILE A 97 2.00 2.90 12.11
C ILE A 97 1.82 1.42 12.47
N ARG A 98 2.36 0.99 13.62
CA ARG A 98 2.20 -0.38 14.12
C ARG A 98 0.72 -0.71 14.36
N ASP A 99 -0.02 0.15 15.04
CA ASP A 99 -1.43 -0.06 15.34
C ASP A 99 -2.28 -0.10 14.06
N LEU A 100 -1.97 0.77 13.10
CA LEU A 100 -2.64 0.78 11.79
C LEU A 100 -2.36 -0.52 11.02
N LYS A 101 -1.10 -1.01 11.05
CA LYS A 101 -0.72 -2.28 10.43
C LYS A 101 -1.46 -3.45 11.06
N GLU A 102 -1.58 -3.49 12.39
CA GLU A 102 -2.32 -4.55 13.09
C GLU A 102 -3.79 -4.53 12.69
N LYS A 103 -4.46 -3.37 12.74
CA LYS A 103 -5.85 -3.22 12.28
C LYS A 103 -6.07 -3.63 10.84
N VAL A 104 -5.18 -3.26 9.93
CA VAL A 104 -5.28 -3.66 8.52
C VAL A 104 -5.09 -5.18 8.39
N SER A 105 -4.17 -5.76 9.16
CA SER A 105 -3.93 -7.20 9.16
C SER A 105 -5.13 -7.99 9.67
N THR A 106 -5.77 -7.55 10.76
CA THR A 106 -6.96 -8.23 11.30
C THR A 106 -8.11 -8.18 10.30
N VAL A 107 -8.42 -7.01 9.75
CA VAL A 107 -9.48 -6.85 8.73
C VAL A 107 -9.23 -7.75 7.52
N LYS A 108 -7.98 -7.82 7.03
CA LYS A 108 -7.65 -8.70 5.90
C LYS A 108 -7.76 -10.19 6.24
N MET A 109 -7.39 -10.59 7.46
CA MET A 109 -7.52 -11.98 7.89
C MET A 109 -8.99 -12.40 8.02
N ASP A 110 -9.83 -11.52 8.57
CA ASP A 110 -11.28 -11.76 8.66
C ASP A 110 -11.89 -11.90 7.25
N GLU A 111 -11.48 -11.05 6.31
CA GLU A 111 -11.94 -11.14 4.92
C GLU A 111 -11.48 -12.44 4.23
N ILE A 112 -10.22 -12.84 4.42
CA ILE A 112 -9.72 -14.13 3.90
C ILE A 112 -10.53 -15.29 4.47
N GLN A 113 -10.83 -15.26 5.78
CA GLN A 113 -11.60 -16.31 6.43
C GLN A 113 -13.04 -16.37 5.89
N ASN A 114 -13.67 -15.20 5.68
CA ASN A 114 -14.99 -15.10 5.07
C ASN A 114 -15.00 -15.68 3.65
N LEU A 115 -14.05 -15.27 2.80
CA LEU A 115 -13.92 -15.75 1.43
C LEU A 115 -13.67 -17.26 1.37
N LYS A 116 -12.82 -17.78 2.26
CA LYS A 116 -12.57 -19.23 2.38
C LYS A 116 -13.84 -20.00 2.74
N SER A 117 -14.64 -19.48 3.67
CA SER A 117 -15.93 -20.10 4.03
C SER A 117 -16.94 -20.09 2.89
N LEU A 118 -16.93 -19.03 2.07
CA LEU A 118 -17.81 -18.92 0.90
C LEU A 118 -17.38 -19.89 -0.21
N LEU A 119 -16.07 -19.98 -0.46
CA LEU A 119 -15.51 -20.92 -1.42
C LEU A 119 -15.88 -22.36 -1.09
N GLN A 120 -15.73 -22.77 0.18
CA GLN A 120 -16.08 -24.10 0.63
C GLN A 120 -17.57 -24.42 0.38
N LYS A 121 -18.48 -23.48 0.66
CA LYS A 121 -19.91 -23.67 0.39
C LYS A 121 -20.20 -23.86 -1.10
N VAL A 122 -19.52 -23.11 -1.97
CA VAL A 122 -19.67 -23.24 -3.43
C VAL A 122 -19.12 -24.58 -3.91
N GLU A 123 -17.98 -25.04 -3.38
CA GLU A 123 -17.41 -26.35 -3.70
C GLU A 123 -18.36 -27.49 -3.30
N GLU A 124 -18.91 -27.47 -2.08
CA GLU A 124 -19.89 -28.46 -1.60
C GLU A 124 -21.14 -28.50 -2.49
N GLN A 125 -21.65 -27.33 -2.90
CA GLN A 125 -22.78 -27.23 -3.82
C GLN A 125 -22.43 -27.79 -5.21
N ASN A 126 -21.24 -27.51 -5.72
CA ASN A 126 -20.80 -28.00 -7.03
C ASN A 126 -20.66 -29.53 -7.01
N THR A 127 -20.04 -30.11 -5.97
CA THR A 127 -19.93 -31.58 -5.83
C THR A 127 -21.31 -32.24 -5.74
N SER A 128 -22.26 -31.63 -5.01
CA SER A 128 -23.64 -32.12 -4.96
C SER A 128 -24.33 -32.07 -6.33
N MET A 129 -24.15 -30.99 -7.10
CA MET A 129 -24.71 -30.87 -8.45
C MET A 129 -24.10 -31.89 -9.41
N GLU A 130 -22.79 -32.10 -9.36
CA GLU A 130 -22.10 -33.11 -10.17
C GLU A 130 -22.62 -34.52 -9.89
N ALA A 131 -22.82 -34.87 -8.60
CA ALA A 131 -23.41 -36.15 -8.21
C ALA A 131 -24.84 -36.33 -8.75
N GLN A 132 -25.67 -35.27 -8.72
CA GLN A 132 -27.01 -35.30 -9.30
C GLN A 132 -27.00 -35.44 -10.83
N ILE A 133 -26.10 -34.75 -11.52
CA ILE A 133 -25.94 -34.88 -12.97
C ILE A 133 -25.53 -36.32 -13.34
N GLN A 134 -24.63 -36.92 -12.56
CA GLN A 134 -24.16 -38.28 -12.80
C GLN A 134 -25.27 -39.33 -12.60
N SER A 135 -26.07 -39.21 -11.54
CA SER A 135 -27.19 -40.13 -11.29
C SER A 135 -28.29 -40.02 -12.36
N LEU A 136 -28.57 -38.81 -12.85
CA LEU A 136 -29.49 -38.58 -13.96
C LEU A 136 -28.99 -39.23 -15.25
N LYS A 137 -27.69 -39.11 -15.55
CA LYS A 137 -27.07 -39.79 -16.71
C LYS A 137 -27.24 -41.30 -16.59
N GLU A 138 -26.91 -41.90 -15.45
CA GLU A 138 -27.04 -43.35 -15.24
C GLU A 138 -28.50 -43.83 -15.38
N THR A 139 -29.46 -43.04 -14.89
CA THR A 139 -30.89 -43.34 -15.05
C THR A 139 -31.32 -43.23 -16.51
N GLN A 140 -30.82 -42.24 -17.25
CA GLN A 140 -31.12 -42.04 -18.67
C GLN A 140 -30.48 -43.11 -19.58
N PHE A 141 -29.35 -43.70 -19.15
CA PHE A 141 -28.70 -44.83 -19.81
C PHE A 141 -29.11 -46.20 -19.24
N SER A 142 -30.15 -46.27 -18.41
CA SER A 142 -30.67 -47.52 -17.86
C SER A 142 -30.95 -48.55 -18.96
N VAL A 143 -30.47 -49.77 -18.69
CA VAL A 143 -30.62 -51.00 -19.51
C VAL A 143 -32.08 -51.25 -19.90
N ASP A 144 -33.05 -50.76 -19.13
CA ASP A 144 -34.47 -50.92 -19.41
C ASP A 144 -34.91 -50.26 -20.72
N SER A 145 -34.36 -49.07 -21.04
CA SER A 145 -34.68 -48.38 -22.29
C SER A 145 -34.17 -49.15 -23.51
N LYS A 146 -32.94 -49.67 -23.42
CA LYS A 146 -32.28 -50.43 -24.50
C LYS A 146 -32.93 -51.81 -24.68
N ASN A 147 -33.24 -52.49 -23.59
CA ASN A 147 -33.87 -53.82 -23.60
C ASN A 147 -35.32 -53.78 -24.07
N ALA A 148 -36.07 -52.70 -23.76
CA ALA A 148 -37.41 -52.49 -24.30
C ALA A 148 -37.39 -52.28 -25.83
N VAL A 149 -36.46 -51.48 -26.34
CA VAL A 149 -36.29 -51.25 -27.79
C VAL A 149 -35.91 -52.55 -28.50
N GLU A 150 -35.00 -53.34 -27.93
CA GLU A 150 -34.56 -54.60 -28.53
C GLU A 150 -35.67 -55.67 -28.55
N LYS A 151 -36.49 -55.76 -27.49
CA LYS A 151 -37.69 -56.61 -27.47
C LYS A 151 -38.71 -56.21 -28.53
N VAL A 152 -38.96 -54.91 -28.69
CA VAL A 152 -39.87 -54.40 -29.74
C VAL A 152 -39.32 -54.72 -31.12
N TYR A 153 -38.01 -54.57 -31.33
CA TYR A 153 -37.34 -54.91 -32.58
C TYR A 153 -37.49 -56.39 -32.93
N HIS A 154 -37.28 -57.27 -31.94
CA HIS A 154 -37.46 -58.72 -32.11
C HIS A 154 -38.91 -59.10 -32.40
N HIS A 155 -39.86 -58.51 -31.68
CA HIS A 155 -41.28 -58.74 -31.88
C HIS A 155 -41.73 -58.33 -33.29
N TYR A 156 -41.28 -57.15 -33.75
CA TYR A 156 -41.61 -56.65 -35.08
C TYR A 156 -41.05 -57.57 -36.18
N HIS A 157 -39.81 -58.03 -36.04
CA HIS A 157 -39.18 -58.96 -36.98
C HIS A 157 -39.90 -60.32 -37.03
N TYR A 158 -40.29 -60.85 -35.87
CA TYR A 158 -41.03 -62.11 -35.77
C TYR A 158 -42.40 -62.02 -36.46
N TYR A 159 -43.16 -60.95 -36.20
CA TYR A 159 -44.46 -60.73 -36.86
C TYR A 159 -44.32 -60.55 -38.36
N HIS A 160 -43.29 -59.84 -38.82
CA HIS A 160 -43.06 -59.64 -40.25
C HIS A 160 -42.69 -60.95 -40.96
N TYR A 161 -41.87 -61.80 -40.33
CA TYR A 161 -41.51 -63.13 -40.84
C TYR A 161 -42.73 -64.05 -40.95
N TYR A 162 -43.53 -64.14 -39.88
CA TYR A 162 -44.76 -64.93 -39.88
C TYR A 162 -45.78 -64.44 -40.90
N ARG A 163 -45.98 -63.12 -41.02
CA ARG A 163 -46.90 -62.56 -42.01
C ARG A 163 -46.46 -62.86 -43.44
N ILE A 164 -45.17 -62.76 -43.75
CA ILE A 164 -44.64 -63.10 -45.08
C ILE A 164 -44.87 -64.59 -45.38
N ASN A 165 -44.56 -65.48 -44.43
CA ASN A 165 -44.70 -66.92 -44.61
C ASN A 165 -46.17 -67.38 -44.72
N VAL A 166 -47.08 -66.77 -43.96
CA VAL A 166 -48.52 -67.06 -44.09
C VAL A 166 -49.05 -66.57 -45.44
N LEU A 167 -48.62 -65.39 -45.90
CA LEU A 167 -49.01 -64.87 -47.21
C LEU A 167 -48.40 -65.66 -48.37
N SER A 168 -47.18 -66.19 -48.23
CA SER A 168 -46.60 -67.09 -49.23
C SER A 168 -47.33 -68.44 -49.25
N SER A 169 -47.64 -69.01 -48.08
CA SER A 169 -48.40 -70.25 -47.99
C SER A 169 -49.84 -70.11 -48.53
N PHE A 170 -50.49 -68.95 -48.32
CA PHE A 170 -51.79 -68.65 -48.94
C PHE A 170 -51.68 -68.48 -50.46
N ARG A 171 -50.62 -67.82 -50.94
CA ARG A 171 -50.35 -67.68 -52.38
C ARG A 171 -50.13 -69.04 -53.04
N ASP A 172 -49.38 -69.92 -52.40
CA ASP A 172 -49.11 -71.27 -52.90
C ASP A 172 -50.38 -72.14 -52.87
N ALA A 173 -51.20 -72.05 -51.81
CA ALA A 173 -52.49 -72.72 -51.74
C ALA A 173 -53.49 -72.21 -52.80
N TYR A 174 -53.54 -70.91 -53.06
CA TYR A 174 -54.34 -70.34 -54.15
C TYR A 174 -53.84 -70.80 -55.53
N ARG A 175 -52.52 -70.96 -55.70
CA ARG A 175 -51.92 -71.44 -56.95
C ARG A 175 -52.24 -72.91 -57.21
N ILE A 176 -52.27 -73.74 -56.17
CA ILE A 176 -52.65 -75.16 -56.24
C ILE A 176 -54.16 -75.28 -56.48
N GLY A 177 -54.99 -74.54 -55.75
CA GLY A 177 -56.45 -74.55 -55.93
C GLY A 177 -56.91 -74.06 -57.31
N PHE A 178 -56.21 -73.08 -57.91
CA PHE A 178 -56.49 -72.65 -59.29
C PHE A 178 -56.05 -73.70 -60.34
N ALA A 179 -54.97 -74.45 -60.08
CA ALA A 179 -54.51 -75.51 -60.97
C ALA A 179 -55.44 -76.74 -60.96
N GLU A 180 -56.11 -77.02 -59.84
CA GLU A 180 -57.08 -78.14 -59.71
C GLU A 180 -58.45 -77.82 -60.31
N THR A 181 -58.84 -76.55 -60.44
CA THR A 181 -60.13 -76.14 -61.06
C THR A 181 -60.13 -76.07 -62.59
N LEU A 182 -58.99 -76.24 -63.25
CA LEU A 182 -58.85 -76.18 -64.72
C LEU A 182 -58.67 -77.56 -65.38
N ASN A 183 -58.80 -78.67 -64.64
CA ASN A 183 -58.69 -80.00 -65.22
C ASN A 183 -59.59 -81.04 -64.51
N PRO A 184 -60.88 -81.17 -64.89
CA PRO A 184 -61.70 -82.28 -64.44
C PRO A 184 -61.28 -83.59 -65.14
N PRO A 185 -61.29 -84.74 -64.43
CA PRO A 185 -60.88 -86.02 -65.01
C PRO A 185 -61.97 -86.59 -65.92
N ARG A 186 -61.70 -86.64 -67.23
CA ARG A 186 -61.92 -87.79 -68.12
C ARG A 186 -61.52 -87.47 -69.55
#